data_AF-A0A919UCK2-F1
#
_entry.id   AF-A0A919UCK2-F1
#
_cell.length_a   1.000
_cell.length_b   1.000
_cell.length_c   1.000
_cell.angle_alpha   90.00
_cell.angle_beta   90.00
_cell.angle_gamma   90.00
#
_symmetry.space_group_name_H-M   'P 1'
#
loop_
_entity.id
_entity.type
_entity.pdbx_description
1 polymer ?
#
loop_
_entity_poly.entity_id
_entity_poly.type
_entity_poly.pdbx_seq_one_letter_code
_entity_poly.pdbx_strand_id
1 'polypeptide(L)'
;MINYATFAERLAQQADQWSLLDEIHAEWGFQDPGGDPAHSREGGENLAGEVDPALPVPSALDEWWQRPVNSFLFNPRLYWTHSQWPPAVAGELPERNPFTAAGDDRRVCGFMSEYHYSNTWGYLAAEAHLPDPRVLVDRGGEWVLQNRSISEFLLHLTLDRLPAAYGWSLTFGPDAAGADVVQRLREQCPELGLPPWQEMGVDAVLHGAPDALVSHGRGSGAAHPVVIRARNRDALTAVAESLGLAWDDKAVTAPSFQPLRRLRLRAATLAAGEADRRGRWRVASFVDGVSTPDGVSTPDGVSTPDGLDSASAPGAVDGGTVARHQVLHRAPVTAVALARQPGGGHTVVSGDADGVLRSWPVDGTPRRTPLDRRPAPVTALAAAELSTGPALFAAWEDGLVRAWDRTTGATADLRLGTGIEAITVDGSAVMSVRIPAGTATLQLDLDRLWPTRDLQRRLAEIDWGKLWSTQGPAHAVPRLMAQAASDDEETALDAAKQLYKLLVSRSSRLSAAPPAVPFLVELMLLPDAKAQNLVLMVIADIADTRHRTRKPDEVAAVRAAIPALARFRDDERGNIRWAMAEVERICAEYPY
;
A
#
# COMPACT_ATOMS: atom_id res chain seq x y z
N MET A 1 1.38 10.21 -19.66
CA MET A 1 2.64 9.51 -19.31
C MET A 1 3.73 10.55 -19.42
N ILE A 2 4.42 10.86 -18.31
CA ILE A 2 5.49 11.84 -18.29
C ILE A 2 6.71 11.19 -18.94
N ASN A 3 7.32 11.90 -19.87
CA ASN A 3 8.64 11.54 -20.38
C ASN A 3 9.67 12.32 -19.56
N TYR A 4 10.44 11.64 -18.70
CA TYR A 4 11.42 12.35 -17.87
C TYR A 4 12.56 12.95 -18.69
N ALA A 5 12.79 12.49 -19.92
CA ALA A 5 13.79 13.08 -20.81
C ALA A 5 13.43 14.52 -21.25
N THR A 6 12.16 14.93 -21.15
CA THR A 6 11.70 16.30 -21.44
C THR A 6 11.17 17.01 -20.20
N PHE A 7 11.45 16.50 -19.00
CA PHE A 7 10.88 17.00 -17.75
C PHE A 7 11.33 18.42 -17.42
N ALA A 8 12.61 18.74 -17.66
CA ALA A 8 13.15 20.08 -17.38
C ALA A 8 12.42 21.18 -18.15
N GLU A 9 12.04 20.91 -19.40
CA GLU A 9 11.25 21.84 -20.21
C GLU A 9 9.85 22.04 -19.61
N ARG A 10 9.21 20.96 -19.15
CA ARG A 10 7.91 21.03 -18.47
C ARG A 10 8.03 21.81 -17.16
N LEU A 11 9.04 21.53 -16.33
CA LEU A 11 9.29 22.23 -15.07
C LEU A 11 9.49 23.73 -15.29
N ALA A 12 10.22 24.12 -16.35
CA ALA A 12 10.45 25.52 -16.69
C ALA A 12 9.21 26.23 -17.24
N GLN A 13 8.32 25.51 -17.94
CA GLN A 13 7.10 26.07 -18.54
C GLN A 13 5.90 26.08 -17.58
N GLN A 14 5.91 25.19 -16.58
CA GLN A 14 4.76 24.94 -15.71
C GLN A 14 4.81 25.86 -14.48
N ALA A 15 3.83 26.75 -14.36
CA ALA A 15 3.69 27.63 -13.20
C ALA A 15 3.12 26.92 -11.96
N ASP A 16 2.41 25.80 -12.13
CA ASP A 16 1.78 25.04 -11.04
C ASP A 16 2.47 23.71 -10.80
N GLN A 17 3.32 23.68 -9.78
CA GLN A 17 4.07 22.50 -9.39
C GLN A 17 3.19 21.44 -8.72
N TRP A 18 2.02 21.81 -8.20
CA TRP A 18 1.11 20.87 -7.57
C TRP A 18 0.45 19.92 -8.57
N SER A 19 0.07 20.42 -9.75
CA SER A 19 -0.41 19.57 -10.84
C SER A 19 0.65 18.57 -11.29
N LEU A 20 1.93 18.97 -11.32
CA LEU A 20 3.04 18.08 -11.67
C LEU A 20 3.25 16.99 -10.61
N LEU A 21 3.11 17.36 -9.34
CA LEU A 21 3.17 16.43 -8.22
C LEU A 21 2.08 15.34 -8.33
N ASP A 22 0.84 15.73 -8.62
CA ASP A 22 -0.27 14.77 -8.84
C ASP A 22 0.01 13.83 -10.01
N GLU A 23 0.52 14.36 -11.12
CA GLU A 23 0.90 13.55 -12.29
C GLU A 23 1.97 12.51 -11.91
N ILE A 24 2.98 12.90 -11.13
CA ILE A 24 4.05 11.99 -10.67
C ILE A 24 3.50 10.91 -9.74
N HIS A 25 2.63 11.27 -8.78
CA HIS A 25 1.97 10.28 -7.92
C HIS A 25 1.21 9.25 -8.76
N ALA A 26 0.35 9.71 -9.66
CA ALA A 26 -0.43 8.83 -10.52
C ALA A 26 0.46 7.96 -11.42
N GLU A 27 1.53 8.54 -11.95
CA GLU A 27 2.45 7.86 -12.87
C GLU A 27 3.25 6.75 -12.21
N TRP A 28 3.78 6.99 -11.01
CA TRP A 28 4.47 5.97 -10.23
C TRP A 28 3.50 5.00 -9.57
N GLY A 29 2.20 5.13 -9.81
CA GLY A 29 1.20 4.18 -9.32
C GLY A 29 0.85 4.38 -7.84
N PHE A 30 1.15 5.55 -7.26
CA PHE A 30 0.52 5.92 -6.00
C PHE A 30 -0.99 6.03 -6.23
N GLN A 31 -1.73 5.26 -5.46
CA GLN A 31 -3.18 5.34 -5.40
C GLN A 31 -3.53 5.80 -4.00
N ASP A 32 -4.25 6.93 -3.90
CA ASP A 32 -4.81 7.41 -2.64
C ASP A 32 -5.58 6.25 -1.99
N PRO A 33 -5.14 5.71 -0.85
CA PRO A 33 -5.85 4.61 -0.22
C PRO A 33 -7.27 5.04 0.13
N GLY A 34 -7.52 6.32 0.43
CA GLY A 34 -8.83 6.86 0.75
C GLY A 34 -9.22 6.66 2.22
N GLY A 35 -10.16 7.49 2.68
CA GLY A 35 -10.57 7.58 4.09
C GLY A 35 -9.67 8.56 4.86
N ASP A 36 -9.77 8.65 6.18
CA ASP A 36 -8.98 9.64 6.92
C ASP A 36 -7.49 9.29 6.89
N PRO A 37 -6.61 10.29 6.70
CA PRO A 37 -5.18 10.04 6.63
C PRO A 37 -4.61 9.49 7.95
N ALA A 38 -3.53 8.71 7.85
CA ALA A 38 -2.81 8.18 9.00
C ALA A 38 -2.14 9.29 9.81
N HIS A 39 -1.68 10.33 9.12
CA HIS A 39 -1.00 11.51 9.65
C HIS A 39 -1.80 12.76 9.30
N SER A 40 -1.76 13.73 10.20
CA SER A 40 -2.33 15.06 9.97
C SER A 40 -1.24 16.10 10.22
N ARG A 41 -1.49 17.34 9.81
CA ARG A 41 -0.54 18.44 10.08
C ARG A 41 -0.20 18.54 11.56
N GLU A 42 -1.17 18.31 12.45
CA GLU A 42 -0.98 18.39 13.91
C GLU A 42 -0.29 17.16 14.52
N GLY A 43 -0.04 16.13 13.71
CA GLY A 43 0.58 14.86 14.14
C GLY A 43 2.08 14.75 13.85
N GLY A 44 2.76 15.86 13.53
CA GLY A 44 4.20 15.88 13.30
C GLY A 44 5.02 15.50 14.54
N GLU A 45 6.16 14.82 14.35
CA GLU A 45 7.14 14.64 15.43
C GLU A 45 7.84 15.99 15.64
N ASN A 46 7.45 16.69 16.71
CA ASN A 46 7.86 18.06 16.92
C ASN A 46 9.38 18.16 17.17
N LEU A 47 10.08 18.89 16.33
CA LEU A 47 11.42 19.42 16.60
C LEU A 47 11.40 20.14 17.96
N ALA A 48 12.48 20.04 18.73
CA ALA A 48 12.63 20.73 20.01
C ALA A 48 12.75 22.28 19.88
N GLY A 49 12.55 22.83 18.68
CA GLY A 49 12.67 24.25 18.37
C GLY A 49 11.47 25.06 18.86
N GLU A 50 11.71 26.35 19.12
CA GLU A 50 10.66 27.29 19.55
C GLU A 50 9.85 27.77 18.33
N VAL A 51 8.52 27.72 18.43
CA VAL A 51 7.61 28.29 17.44
C VAL A 51 7.47 29.78 17.72
N ASP A 52 7.83 30.63 16.76
CA ASP A 52 7.65 32.07 16.85
C ASP A 52 6.27 32.45 16.27
N PRO A 53 5.28 32.84 17.11
CA PRO A 53 3.93 33.15 16.64
C PRO A 53 3.86 34.44 15.82
N ALA A 54 4.92 35.25 15.79
CA ALA A 54 4.96 36.46 14.98
C ALA A 54 5.30 36.18 13.50
N LEU A 55 5.85 35.00 13.18
CA LEU A 55 6.18 34.62 11.82
C LEU A 55 4.99 33.92 11.15
N PRO A 56 4.54 34.40 9.96
CA PRO A 56 3.50 33.71 9.20
C PRO A 56 4.01 32.37 8.66
N VAL A 57 3.09 31.43 8.47
CA VAL A 57 3.37 30.18 7.76
C VAL A 57 3.11 30.40 6.26
N PRO A 58 4.07 30.08 5.37
CA PRO A 58 3.89 30.18 3.93
C PRO A 58 2.68 29.37 3.43
N SER A 59 1.87 29.95 2.54
CA SER A 59 0.64 29.31 2.04
C SER A 59 0.89 28.01 1.30
N ALA A 60 2.07 27.83 0.68
CA ALA A 60 2.44 26.58 0.02
C ALA A 60 2.42 25.36 0.95
N LEU A 61 2.74 25.52 2.24
CA LEU A 61 2.64 24.42 3.20
C LEU A 61 1.18 24.08 3.52
N ASP A 62 0.33 25.09 3.70
CA ASP A 62 -1.11 24.89 3.90
C ASP A 62 -1.75 24.21 2.67
N GLU A 63 -1.41 24.69 1.47
CA GLU A 63 -1.85 24.10 0.20
C GLU A 63 -1.46 22.64 0.11
N TRP A 64 -0.19 22.29 0.41
CA TRP A 64 0.30 20.92 0.41
C TRP A 64 -0.48 20.00 1.37
N TRP A 65 -0.69 20.44 2.62
CA TRP A 65 -1.45 19.67 3.62
C TRP A 65 -2.92 19.46 3.21
N GLN A 66 -3.48 20.37 2.41
CA GLN A 66 -4.88 20.32 1.94
C GLN A 66 -5.04 19.63 0.58
N ARG A 67 -3.95 19.16 -0.05
CA ARG A 67 -4.01 18.53 -1.36
C ARG A 67 -4.96 17.32 -1.36
N PRO A 68 -5.75 17.13 -2.43
CA PRO A 68 -6.61 15.96 -2.56
C PRO A 68 -5.77 14.68 -2.66
N VAL A 69 -4.61 14.72 -3.30
CA VAL A 69 -3.66 13.62 -3.37
C VAL A 69 -2.42 14.03 -2.58
N ASN A 70 -2.21 13.40 -1.44
CA ASN A 70 -1.01 13.61 -0.63
C ASN A 70 -0.60 12.29 0.03
N SER A 71 0.34 11.58 -0.60
CA SER A 71 0.82 10.29 -0.12
C SER A 71 1.51 10.34 1.24
N PHE A 72 2.03 11.51 1.64
CA PHE A 72 2.66 11.70 2.95
C PHE A 72 1.64 11.51 4.08
N LEU A 73 0.41 12.01 3.91
CA LEU A 73 -0.66 11.88 4.91
C LEU A 73 -1.00 10.42 5.21
N PHE A 74 -0.83 9.53 4.23
CA PHE A 74 -1.17 8.13 4.37
C PHE A 74 0.03 7.27 4.79
N ASN A 75 1.21 7.58 4.27
CA ASN A 75 2.41 6.81 4.58
C ASN A 75 3.68 7.70 4.51
N PRO A 76 4.03 8.42 5.59
CA PRO A 76 5.21 9.27 5.60
C PRO A 76 6.51 8.48 5.48
N ARG A 77 6.50 7.16 5.77
CA ARG A 77 7.66 6.28 5.55
C ARG A 77 8.04 6.12 4.08
N LEU A 78 7.17 6.52 3.14
CA LEU A 78 7.55 6.62 1.72
C LEU A 78 8.67 7.64 1.50
N TYR A 79 8.80 8.61 2.40
CA TYR A 79 9.68 9.76 2.27
C TYR A 79 10.90 9.72 3.19
N TRP A 80 10.84 8.92 4.26
CA TRP A 80 11.86 8.89 5.33
C TRP A 80 12.11 10.28 5.92
N THR A 81 11.02 11.00 6.19
CA THR A 81 11.08 12.32 6.82
C THR A 81 10.02 12.47 7.91
N HIS A 82 10.31 13.36 8.86
CA HIS A 82 9.38 13.86 9.86
C HIS A 82 8.94 15.27 9.46
N SER A 83 7.64 15.57 9.57
CA SER A 83 7.11 16.92 9.36
C SER A 83 7.00 17.67 10.69
N GLN A 84 7.24 18.98 10.65
CA GLN A 84 7.07 19.91 11.77
C GLN A 84 5.91 20.86 11.48
N TRP A 85 4.97 20.98 12.42
CA TRP A 85 3.88 21.94 12.34
C TRP A 85 3.47 22.50 13.72
N PRO A 86 3.35 23.83 13.88
CA PRO A 86 3.81 24.87 12.96
C PRO A 86 5.33 24.80 12.74
N PRO A 87 5.88 25.33 11.63
CA PRO A 87 7.33 25.48 11.47
C PRO A 87 7.97 26.15 12.69
N ALA A 88 9.11 25.61 13.15
CA ALA A 88 9.81 26.08 14.34
C ALA A 88 11.20 26.59 13.98
N VAL A 89 11.76 27.49 14.78
CA VAL A 89 13.13 27.96 14.55
C VAL A 89 14.11 26.79 14.74
N ALA A 90 14.77 26.39 13.65
CA ALA A 90 15.68 25.24 13.61
C ALA A 90 17.16 25.65 13.65
N GLY A 91 17.46 26.91 13.33
CA GLY A 91 18.82 27.44 13.35
C GLY A 91 18.89 28.87 12.86
N GLU A 92 20.09 29.41 12.77
CA GLU A 92 20.36 30.77 12.31
C GLU A 92 21.58 30.80 11.39
N LEU A 93 21.51 31.56 10.30
CA LEU A 93 22.63 31.76 9.39
C LEU A 93 23.72 32.66 10.03
N PRO A 94 25.00 32.49 9.68
CA PRO A 94 26.06 33.44 10.06
C PRO A 94 25.79 34.87 9.57
N GLU A 95 26.39 35.87 10.21
CA GLU A 95 26.20 37.30 9.85
C GLU A 95 26.55 37.59 8.39
N ARG A 96 27.61 36.94 7.89
CA ARG A 96 27.96 36.93 6.46
C ARG A 96 27.46 35.63 5.85
N ASN A 97 26.45 35.74 5.02
CA ASN A 97 25.88 34.62 4.29
C ASN A 97 25.40 35.08 2.89
N PRO A 98 25.18 34.15 1.94
CA PRO A 98 24.76 34.50 0.58
C PRO A 98 23.24 34.63 0.42
N PHE A 99 22.44 34.45 1.48
CA PHE A 99 20.99 34.28 1.37
C PHE A 99 20.18 35.48 1.87
N THR A 100 20.69 36.24 2.83
CA THR A 100 20.03 37.41 3.45
C THR A 100 20.84 38.69 3.27
N ALA A 101 20.17 39.84 3.27
CA ALA A 101 20.82 41.15 3.31
C ALA A 101 21.22 41.53 4.75
N ALA A 102 22.02 42.59 4.88
CA ALA A 102 22.42 43.10 6.19
C ALA A 102 21.21 43.67 6.94
N GLY A 103 20.93 43.11 8.13
CA GLY A 103 19.80 43.51 8.99
C GLY A 103 18.53 42.66 8.82
N ASP A 104 18.51 41.74 7.86
CA ASP A 104 17.42 40.76 7.71
C ASP A 104 17.43 39.74 8.85
N ASP A 105 16.26 39.15 9.12
CA ASP A 105 16.15 38.02 10.04
C ASP A 105 16.84 36.78 9.47
N ARG A 106 17.92 36.35 10.12
CA ARG A 106 18.78 35.24 9.69
C ARG A 106 18.30 33.88 10.16
N ARG A 107 17.22 33.82 10.95
CA ARG A 107 16.68 32.56 11.46
C ARG A 107 16.12 31.72 10.32
N VAL A 108 16.20 30.40 10.47
CA VAL A 108 15.62 29.42 9.56
C VAL A 108 14.51 28.67 10.28
N CYS A 109 13.30 28.71 9.72
CA CYS A 109 12.12 28.02 10.20
C CYS A 109 12.06 26.62 9.58
N GLY A 110 12.42 25.60 10.38
CA GLY A 110 12.35 24.21 9.98
C GLY A 110 10.91 23.70 9.92
N PHE A 111 10.56 23.04 8.83
CA PHE A 111 9.24 22.44 8.63
C PHE A 111 9.33 20.93 8.33
N MET A 112 10.53 20.39 8.09
CA MET A 112 10.73 18.97 7.83
C MET A 112 12.15 18.54 8.17
N SER A 113 12.33 17.30 8.60
CA SER A 113 13.65 16.72 8.89
C SER A 113 13.74 15.29 8.37
N GLU A 114 14.96 14.85 8.09
CA GLU A 114 15.24 13.45 7.72
C GLU A 114 14.93 12.54 8.92
N TYR A 115 14.59 11.27 8.67
CA TYR A 115 14.13 10.30 9.67
C TYR A 115 15.09 10.11 10.86
N HIS A 116 16.40 10.19 10.63
CA HIS A 116 17.42 10.15 11.68
C HIS A 116 17.83 11.54 12.20
N TYR A 117 17.11 12.59 11.80
CA TYR A 117 17.37 13.99 12.13
C TYR A 117 18.78 14.45 11.70
N SER A 118 19.33 13.80 10.66
CA SER A 118 20.67 14.13 10.12
C SER A 118 20.67 15.39 9.28
N ASN A 119 19.50 15.75 8.73
CA ASN A 119 19.26 16.93 7.91
C ASN A 119 17.93 17.56 8.34
N THR A 120 17.90 18.89 8.37
CA THR A 120 16.67 19.67 8.61
C THR A 120 16.49 20.66 7.47
N TRP A 121 15.27 20.70 6.93
CA TRP A 121 14.85 21.59 5.86
C TRP A 121 13.95 22.70 6.41
N GLY A 122 14.22 23.93 5.99
CA GLY A 122 13.51 25.10 6.45
C GLY A 122 13.55 26.25 5.46
N TYR A 123 12.67 27.23 5.67
CA TYR A 123 12.67 28.49 4.94
C TYR A 123 13.21 29.63 5.81
N LEU A 124 13.67 30.71 5.19
CA LEU A 124 14.20 31.86 5.93
C LEU A 124 13.07 32.63 6.62
N ALA A 125 13.28 33.04 7.88
CA ALA A 125 12.33 33.90 8.59
C ALA A 125 12.08 35.23 7.84
N ALA A 126 13.12 35.79 7.21
CA ALA A 126 12.99 36.96 6.33
C ALA A 126 12.05 36.74 5.13
N GLU A 127 11.88 35.49 4.69
CA GLU A 127 11.03 35.10 3.56
C GLU A 127 9.67 34.54 3.99
N ALA A 128 9.39 34.44 5.31
CA ALA A 128 8.17 33.81 5.82
C ALA A 128 6.86 34.42 5.28
N HIS A 129 6.90 35.70 4.89
CA HIS A 129 5.77 36.43 4.32
C HIS A 129 5.48 36.07 2.85
N LEU A 130 6.41 35.41 2.16
CA LEU A 130 6.21 34.95 0.80
C LEU A 130 5.32 33.69 0.81
N PRO A 131 4.45 33.51 -0.20
CA PRO A 131 3.59 32.33 -0.27
C PRO A 131 4.38 31.02 -0.43
N ASP A 132 5.52 31.07 -1.13
CA ASP A 132 6.32 29.90 -1.51
C ASP A 132 7.83 30.24 -1.49
N PRO A 133 8.43 30.41 -0.28
CA PRO A 133 9.81 30.85 -0.11
C PRO A 133 10.84 29.77 -0.43
N ARG A 134 12.12 30.16 -0.53
CA ARG A 134 13.22 29.22 -0.81
C ARG A 134 13.42 28.26 0.36
N VAL A 135 13.86 27.04 0.05
CA VAL A 135 14.17 26.01 1.05
C VAL A 135 15.68 25.84 1.18
N LEU A 136 16.15 25.91 2.42
CA LEU A 136 17.51 25.61 2.83
C LEU A 136 17.56 24.28 3.58
N VAL A 137 18.74 23.68 3.62
CA VAL A 137 19.02 22.42 4.36
C VAL A 137 20.27 22.58 5.21
N ASP A 138 20.20 22.10 6.44
CA ASP A 138 21.36 21.99 7.33
C ASP A 138 22.20 20.75 6.98
N ARG A 139 23.50 20.96 6.78
CA ARG A 139 24.53 19.95 6.53
C ARG A 139 25.53 19.83 7.68
N GLY A 140 25.05 19.86 8.92
CA GLY A 140 25.90 19.73 10.11
C GLY A 140 26.51 21.05 10.55
N GLY A 141 25.69 22.11 10.58
CA GLY A 141 26.05 23.47 10.99
C GLY A 141 26.23 24.45 9.83
N GLU A 142 26.10 23.99 8.58
CA GLU A 142 26.12 24.83 7.38
C GLU A 142 24.79 24.69 6.63
N TRP A 143 24.13 25.83 6.44
CA TRP A 143 22.90 25.90 5.65
C TRP A 143 23.22 26.17 4.18
N VAL A 144 22.69 25.35 3.29
CA VAL A 144 22.83 25.50 1.83
C VAL A 144 21.47 25.52 1.15
N LEU A 145 21.41 26.03 -0.09
CA LEU A 145 20.19 26.01 -0.89
C LEU A 145 19.81 24.57 -1.24
N GLN A 146 18.61 24.16 -0.87
CA GLN A 146 18.03 22.88 -1.27
C GLN A 146 17.18 23.06 -2.52
N ASN A 147 16.21 23.99 -2.49
CA ASN A 147 15.25 24.21 -3.58
C ASN A 147 14.81 25.67 -3.65
N ARG A 148 14.34 26.07 -4.83
CA ARG A 148 13.97 27.46 -5.14
C ARG A 148 12.63 27.88 -4.52
N SER A 149 11.81 26.91 -4.11
CA SER A 149 10.55 27.12 -3.41
C SER A 149 10.16 25.89 -2.56
N ILE A 150 9.16 26.03 -1.68
CA ILE A 150 8.61 24.91 -0.89
C ILE A 150 7.89 23.92 -1.80
N SER A 151 7.10 24.40 -2.76
CA SER A 151 6.47 23.52 -3.74
C SER A 151 7.51 22.71 -4.54
N GLU A 152 8.66 23.31 -4.89
CA GLU A 152 9.70 22.65 -5.69
C GLU A 152 10.43 21.60 -4.88
N PHE A 153 10.63 21.91 -3.59
CA PHE A 153 11.15 20.96 -2.63
C PHE A 153 10.27 19.73 -2.46
N LEU A 154 8.95 19.88 -2.31
CA LEU A 154 8.02 18.77 -2.12
C LEU A 154 7.88 17.89 -3.37
N LEU A 155 7.94 18.52 -4.55
CA LEU A 155 8.05 17.84 -5.84
C LEU A 155 9.35 17.02 -5.91
N HIS A 156 10.49 17.65 -5.60
CA HIS A 156 11.81 17.03 -5.65
C HIS A 156 11.94 15.86 -4.66
N LEU A 157 11.45 16.04 -3.43
CA LEU A 157 11.37 14.98 -2.42
C LEU A 157 10.57 13.77 -2.94
N THR A 158 9.45 14.02 -3.64
CA THR A 158 8.63 12.96 -4.22
C THR A 158 9.37 12.22 -5.33
N LEU A 159 10.07 12.93 -6.22
CA LEU A 159 10.88 12.32 -7.27
C LEU A 159 12.06 11.50 -6.71
N ASP A 160 12.67 11.92 -5.60
CA ASP A 160 13.78 11.17 -5.00
C ASP A 160 13.31 9.90 -4.28
N ARG A 161 12.19 9.97 -3.55
CA ARG A 161 11.81 8.94 -2.58
C ARG A 161 10.71 7.99 -3.05
N LEU A 162 9.65 8.51 -3.68
CA LEU A 162 8.49 7.71 -4.08
C LEU A 162 8.85 6.56 -5.05
N PRO A 163 9.72 6.77 -6.06
CA PRO A 163 10.05 5.73 -7.03
C PRO A 163 10.70 4.47 -6.43
N ALA A 164 11.38 4.56 -5.28
CA ALA A 164 11.96 3.39 -4.63
C ALA A 164 10.88 2.43 -4.06
N ALA A 165 9.71 2.97 -3.71
CA ALA A 165 8.62 2.21 -3.14
C ALA A 165 7.73 1.56 -4.22
N TYR A 166 7.52 2.25 -5.35
CA TYR A 166 6.60 1.84 -6.40
C TYR A 166 7.27 1.43 -7.72
N GLY A 167 8.57 1.67 -7.87
CA GLY A 167 9.37 1.30 -9.03
C GLY A 167 10.38 0.19 -8.76
N TRP A 168 10.95 -0.32 -9.84
CA TRP A 168 12.13 -1.18 -9.81
C TRP A 168 13.38 -0.34 -9.58
N SER A 169 14.34 -0.85 -8.82
CA SER A 169 15.57 -0.13 -8.50
C SER A 169 16.83 -0.96 -8.75
N LEU A 170 17.88 -0.29 -9.22
CA LEU A 170 19.25 -0.80 -9.30
C LEU A 170 20.20 0.23 -8.69
N THR A 171 21.04 -0.20 -7.76
CA THR A 171 22.01 0.65 -7.04
C THR A 171 23.43 0.21 -7.36
N PHE A 172 24.28 1.14 -7.73
CA PHE A 172 25.67 0.88 -8.10
C PHE A 172 26.62 1.58 -7.13
N GLY A 173 27.62 0.84 -6.64
CA GLY A 173 28.67 1.38 -5.79
C GLY A 173 29.72 2.19 -6.56
N PRO A 174 30.66 2.84 -5.87
CA PRO A 174 31.66 3.73 -6.48
C PRO A 174 32.48 3.09 -7.59
N ASP A 175 32.81 1.79 -7.47
CA ASP A 175 33.61 1.07 -8.46
C ASP A 175 32.95 0.97 -9.84
N ALA A 176 31.62 0.96 -9.88
CA ALA A 176 30.85 0.87 -11.12
C ALA A 176 30.54 2.26 -11.72
N ALA A 177 30.56 3.33 -10.92
CA ALA A 177 30.19 4.69 -11.30
C ALA A 177 31.40 5.53 -11.74
N GLY A 178 32.24 4.97 -12.62
CA GLY A 178 33.42 5.65 -13.15
C GLY A 178 33.09 6.85 -14.04
N ALA A 179 34.12 7.64 -14.38
CA ALA A 179 33.98 8.86 -15.19
C ALA A 179 33.25 8.63 -16.53
N ASP A 180 33.52 7.50 -17.21
CA ASP A 180 32.89 7.16 -18.49
C ASP A 180 31.37 6.92 -18.36
N VAL A 181 30.93 6.34 -17.25
CA VAL A 181 29.50 6.12 -16.96
C VAL A 181 28.81 7.46 -16.73
N VAL A 182 29.44 8.34 -15.94
CA VAL A 182 28.92 9.69 -15.68
C VAL A 182 28.86 10.52 -16.96
N GLN A 183 29.84 10.37 -17.86
CA GLN A 183 29.80 11.01 -19.16
C GLN A 183 28.62 10.52 -20.00
N ARG A 184 28.46 9.20 -20.15
CA ARG A 184 27.31 8.62 -20.86
C ARG A 184 25.98 9.03 -20.26
N LEU A 185 25.89 9.12 -18.94
CA LEU A 185 24.70 9.59 -18.24
C LEU A 185 24.32 11.00 -18.67
N ARG A 186 25.29 11.94 -18.69
CA ARG A 186 25.05 13.32 -19.12
C ARG A 186 24.66 13.45 -20.59
N GLU A 187 25.22 12.58 -21.44
CA GLU A 187 24.92 12.57 -22.87
C GLU A 187 23.55 11.97 -23.21
N GLN A 188 23.08 10.99 -22.44
CA GLN A 188 21.90 10.19 -22.76
C GLN A 188 20.67 10.51 -21.91
N CYS A 189 20.88 11.02 -20.69
CA CYS A 189 19.81 11.35 -19.75
C CYS A 189 19.94 12.81 -19.29
N PRO A 190 19.10 13.72 -19.80
CA PRO A 190 19.16 15.12 -19.40
C PRO A 190 18.81 15.30 -17.91
N GLU A 191 19.39 16.31 -17.29
CA GLU A 191 19.05 16.72 -15.93
C GLU A 191 17.60 17.22 -15.86
N LEU A 192 16.93 17.00 -14.73
CA LEU A 192 15.52 17.39 -14.55
C LEU A 192 15.31 18.91 -14.35
N GLY A 193 16.38 19.71 -14.27
CA GLY A 193 16.31 21.16 -14.02
C GLY A 193 16.16 21.54 -12.54
N LEU A 194 16.13 20.56 -11.65
CA LEU A 194 16.12 20.73 -10.19
C LEU A 194 17.54 20.97 -9.67
N PRO A 195 17.73 21.78 -8.62
CA PRO A 195 19.01 21.86 -7.90
C PRO A 195 19.40 20.49 -7.32
N PRO A 196 20.69 20.21 -7.07
CA PRO A 196 21.11 18.92 -6.52
C PRO A 196 20.52 18.65 -5.13
N TRP A 197 19.98 17.45 -4.93
CA TRP A 197 19.45 17.00 -3.63
C TRP A 197 20.58 16.90 -2.60
N GLN A 198 20.45 17.62 -1.49
CA GLN A 198 21.48 17.67 -0.44
C GLN A 198 21.09 16.77 0.73
N GLU A 199 21.89 15.75 1.02
CA GLU A 199 21.62 14.85 2.14
C GLU A 199 22.88 14.09 2.58
N MET A 200 23.12 13.95 3.89
CA MET A 200 24.22 13.15 4.44
C MET A 200 25.61 13.38 3.79
N GLY A 201 25.90 14.61 3.39
CA GLY A 201 27.18 14.95 2.75
C GLY A 201 27.24 14.69 1.23
N VAL A 202 26.13 14.27 0.63
CA VAL A 202 25.96 13.98 -0.81
C VAL A 202 25.16 15.08 -1.49
N ASP A 203 25.57 15.47 -2.69
CA ASP A 203 24.80 16.35 -3.58
C ASP A 203 24.40 15.60 -4.87
N ALA A 204 23.20 15.02 -4.86
CA ALA A 204 22.72 14.15 -5.92
C ALA A 204 22.02 14.92 -7.04
N VAL A 205 22.43 14.70 -8.29
CA VAL A 205 21.77 15.26 -9.48
C VAL A 205 20.80 14.22 -10.04
N LEU A 206 19.58 14.66 -10.37
CA LEU A 206 18.56 13.78 -10.93
C LEU A 206 18.48 13.94 -12.46
N HIS A 207 18.59 12.81 -13.15
CA HIS A 207 18.53 12.69 -14.61
C HIS A 207 17.30 11.90 -15.05
N GLY A 208 16.78 12.20 -16.24
CA GLY A 208 15.53 11.66 -16.75
C GLY A 208 15.69 10.76 -17.97
N ALA A 209 14.91 9.69 -18.02
CA ALA A 209 14.72 8.80 -19.16
C ALA A 209 13.21 8.48 -19.32
N PRO A 210 12.73 7.99 -20.48
CA PRO A 210 11.28 7.86 -20.76
C PRO A 210 10.44 7.17 -19.68
N ASP A 211 10.99 6.15 -19.01
CA ASP A 211 10.32 5.35 -17.98
C ASP A 211 11.13 5.24 -16.68
N ALA A 212 12.15 6.09 -16.53
CA ALA A 212 13.12 5.96 -15.45
C ALA A 212 13.75 7.28 -15.02
N LEU A 213 14.23 7.29 -13.79
CA LEU A 213 15.04 8.33 -13.17
C LEU A 213 16.40 7.75 -12.81
N VAL A 214 17.45 8.53 -13.01
CA VAL A 214 18.80 8.17 -12.58
C VAL A 214 19.29 9.25 -11.61
N SER A 215 19.51 8.85 -10.36
CA SER A 215 20.15 9.71 -9.37
C SER A 215 21.66 9.50 -9.43
N HIS A 216 22.40 10.59 -9.54
CA HIS A 216 23.86 10.63 -9.53
C HIS A 216 24.35 11.37 -8.28
N GLY A 217 24.68 10.62 -7.23
CA GLY A 217 25.22 11.12 -5.97
C GLY A 217 26.70 11.45 -6.09
N ARG A 218 27.08 12.69 -5.71
CA ARG A 218 28.48 13.14 -5.69
C ARG A 218 28.90 13.44 -4.25
N GLY A 219 30.21 13.41 -3.99
CA GLY A 219 30.78 13.59 -2.65
C GLY A 219 31.15 12.27 -1.96
N SER A 220 31.94 12.37 -0.90
CA SER A 220 32.51 11.21 -0.19
C SER A 220 31.48 10.36 0.57
N GLY A 221 30.27 10.90 0.81
CA GLY A 221 29.17 10.19 1.46
C GLY A 221 28.35 9.29 0.53
N ALA A 222 28.60 9.31 -0.79
CA ALA A 222 27.77 8.60 -1.77
C ALA A 222 28.10 7.10 -1.80
N ALA A 223 27.47 6.31 -0.93
CA ALA A 223 27.61 4.85 -0.92
C ALA A 223 27.13 4.19 -2.23
N HIS A 224 26.14 4.81 -2.89
CA HIS A 224 25.62 4.40 -4.18
C HIS A 224 25.60 5.60 -5.14
N PRO A 225 26.71 5.91 -5.83
CA PRO A 225 26.80 7.11 -6.66
C PRO A 225 25.86 7.09 -7.86
N VAL A 226 25.43 5.92 -8.35
CA VAL A 226 24.41 5.82 -9.40
C VAL A 226 23.28 4.93 -8.93
N VAL A 227 22.06 5.47 -8.96
CA VAL A 227 20.83 4.73 -8.63
C VAL A 227 19.83 4.92 -9.76
N ILE A 228 19.43 3.82 -10.40
CA ILE A 228 18.41 3.81 -11.45
C ILE A 228 17.10 3.37 -10.82
N ARG A 229 16.03 4.14 -11.02
CA ARG A 229 14.66 3.81 -10.62
C ARG A 229 13.76 3.83 -11.85
N ALA A 230 13.06 2.75 -12.13
CA ALA A 230 12.26 2.60 -13.34
C ALA A 230 10.88 2.02 -13.06
N ARG A 231 9.89 2.39 -13.88
CA ARG A 231 8.50 1.93 -13.71
C ARG A 231 8.33 0.44 -13.99
N ASN A 232 9.16 -0.10 -14.85
CA ASN A 232 9.15 -1.51 -15.23
C ASN A 232 10.59 -2.01 -15.40
N ARG A 233 10.75 -3.34 -15.36
CA ARG A 233 12.08 -3.98 -15.44
C ARG A 233 12.76 -3.77 -16.79
N ASP A 234 11.99 -3.64 -17.88
CA ASP A 234 12.55 -3.44 -19.23
C ASP A 234 13.21 -2.06 -19.35
N ALA A 235 12.56 -1.01 -18.82
CA ALA A 235 13.12 0.33 -18.73
C ALA A 235 14.35 0.40 -17.82
N LEU A 236 14.33 -0.34 -16.70
CA LEU A 236 15.47 -0.46 -15.80
C LEU A 236 16.69 -1.02 -16.53
N THR A 237 16.50 -2.13 -17.24
CA THR A 237 17.51 -2.80 -18.07
C THR A 237 18.01 -1.88 -19.16
N ALA A 238 17.11 -1.27 -19.93
CA ALA A 238 17.46 -0.39 -21.05
C ALA A 238 18.37 0.77 -20.61
N VAL A 239 18.06 1.42 -19.47
CA VAL A 239 18.91 2.49 -18.94
C VAL A 239 20.26 1.93 -18.47
N ALA A 240 20.29 0.83 -17.72
CA ALA A 240 21.54 0.24 -17.24
C ALA A 240 22.48 -0.15 -18.40
N GLU A 241 21.95 -0.76 -19.47
CA GLU A 241 22.70 -1.12 -20.69
C GLU A 241 23.22 0.13 -21.41
N SER A 242 22.39 1.16 -21.55
CA SER A 242 22.76 2.43 -22.21
C SER A 242 23.93 3.13 -21.51
N LEU A 243 24.03 2.98 -20.18
CA LEU A 243 25.12 3.49 -19.37
C LEU A 243 26.33 2.56 -19.32
N GLY A 244 26.25 1.36 -19.92
CA GLY A 244 27.32 0.36 -19.90
C GLY A 244 27.59 -0.22 -18.50
N LEU A 245 26.55 -0.30 -17.67
CA LEU A 245 26.63 -0.84 -16.31
C LEU A 245 26.38 -2.35 -16.35
N ALA A 246 27.17 -3.12 -15.61
CA ALA A 246 26.95 -4.55 -15.40
C ALA A 246 26.26 -4.77 -14.04
N TRP A 247 25.28 -5.67 -13.98
CA TRP A 247 24.57 -6.00 -12.75
C TRP A 247 24.29 -7.51 -12.65
N ASP A 248 24.10 -7.98 -11.41
CA ASP A 248 23.52 -9.30 -11.11
C ASP A 248 22.02 -9.11 -10.90
N ASP A 249 21.20 -10.04 -11.38
CA ASP A 249 19.75 -10.05 -11.18
C ASP A 249 19.33 -9.99 -9.69
N LYS A 250 20.20 -10.43 -8.77
CA LYS A 250 20.00 -10.30 -7.32
C LYS A 250 20.09 -8.86 -6.82
N ALA A 251 20.76 -7.97 -7.56
CA ALA A 251 20.84 -6.54 -7.22
C ALA A 251 19.57 -5.78 -7.62
N VAL A 252 18.72 -6.38 -8.45
CA VAL A 252 17.44 -5.78 -8.87
C VAL A 252 16.46 -5.83 -7.69
N THR A 253 16.05 -4.66 -7.23
CA THR A 253 15.03 -4.52 -6.19
C THR A 253 13.67 -4.28 -6.84
N ALA A 254 12.72 -5.17 -6.60
CA ALA A 254 11.33 -5.01 -7.05
C ALA A 254 10.59 -3.97 -6.18
N PRO A 255 9.53 -3.33 -6.72
CA PRO A 255 8.73 -2.39 -5.96
C PRO A 255 8.11 -3.04 -4.72
N SER A 256 8.03 -2.28 -3.64
CA SER A 256 7.40 -2.71 -2.38
C SER A 256 5.87 -2.61 -2.42
N PHE A 257 5.34 -1.73 -3.27
CA PHE A 257 3.92 -1.60 -3.56
C PHE A 257 3.69 -1.93 -5.02
N GLN A 258 2.77 -2.86 -5.28
CA GLN A 258 2.40 -3.23 -6.64
C GLN A 258 1.02 -2.64 -6.98
N PRO A 259 0.81 -2.22 -8.25
CA PRO A 259 -0.51 -1.83 -8.71
C PRO A 259 -1.50 -2.97 -8.49
N LEU A 260 -2.72 -2.64 -8.07
CA LEU A 260 -3.78 -3.65 -7.95
C LEU A 260 -4.04 -4.28 -9.32
N ARG A 261 -4.22 -5.60 -9.36
CA ARG A 261 -4.39 -6.37 -10.59
C ARG A 261 -5.86 -6.56 -10.95
N ARG A 262 -6.22 -6.22 -12.19
CA ARG A 262 -7.54 -6.51 -12.77
C ARG A 262 -7.60 -7.95 -13.26
N LEU A 263 -8.63 -8.69 -12.88
CA LEU A 263 -8.82 -10.05 -13.39
C LEU A 263 -9.31 -10.02 -14.84
N ARG A 264 -8.95 -11.06 -15.60
CA ARG A 264 -9.42 -11.29 -16.97
C ARG A 264 -10.34 -12.50 -17.01
N LEU A 265 -11.48 -12.40 -16.33
CA LEU A 265 -12.51 -13.44 -16.36
C LEU A 265 -13.39 -13.27 -17.60
N ARG A 266 -14.02 -14.38 -18.02
CA ARG A 266 -15.06 -14.35 -19.06
C ARG A 266 -16.38 -13.87 -18.43
N ALA A 267 -17.35 -13.52 -19.28
CA ALA A 267 -18.72 -13.29 -18.84
C ALA A 267 -19.25 -14.49 -18.06
N ALA A 268 -19.96 -14.20 -16.97
CA ALA A 268 -20.57 -15.22 -16.13
C ALA A 268 -21.61 -16.02 -16.95
N THR A 269 -21.51 -17.36 -16.89
CA THR A 269 -22.51 -18.27 -17.46
C THR A 269 -23.45 -18.82 -16.40
N LEU A 270 -22.89 -19.22 -15.25
CA LEU A 270 -23.61 -19.72 -14.07
C LEU A 270 -24.68 -20.76 -14.42
N ALA A 271 -24.29 -21.78 -15.19
CA ALA A 271 -25.20 -22.83 -15.62
C ALA A 271 -25.58 -23.73 -14.43
N ALA A 272 -26.79 -24.30 -14.42
CA ALA A 272 -27.21 -25.21 -13.36
C ALA A 272 -26.22 -26.38 -13.19
N GLY A 273 -25.79 -26.64 -11.96
CA GLY A 273 -24.79 -27.65 -11.63
C GLY A 273 -23.33 -27.18 -11.72
N GLU A 274 -23.06 -25.99 -12.28
CA GLU A 274 -21.74 -25.36 -12.24
C GLU A 274 -21.30 -25.16 -10.78
N ALA A 275 -20.06 -25.47 -10.46
CA ALA A 275 -19.52 -25.34 -9.11
C ALA A 275 -18.05 -24.96 -9.18
N ASP A 276 -17.54 -24.32 -8.13
CA ASP A 276 -16.09 -24.14 -8.05
C ASP A 276 -15.36 -25.46 -7.76
N ARG A 277 -14.08 -25.49 -8.10
CA ARG A 277 -13.22 -26.68 -7.91
C ARG A 277 -13.09 -27.10 -6.45
N ARG A 278 -13.36 -26.20 -5.51
CA ARG A 278 -13.22 -26.43 -4.07
C ARG A 278 -14.54 -26.82 -3.40
N GLY A 279 -15.64 -26.82 -4.14
CA GLY A 279 -16.98 -27.07 -3.65
C GLY A 279 -17.50 -26.01 -2.69
N ARG A 280 -17.01 -24.76 -2.74
CA ARG A 280 -17.48 -23.65 -1.89
C ARG A 280 -18.82 -23.10 -2.35
N TRP A 281 -19.14 -23.26 -3.63
CA TRP A 281 -20.44 -22.92 -4.17
C TRP A 281 -20.82 -23.83 -5.33
N ARG A 282 -22.13 -23.98 -5.54
CA ARG A 282 -22.72 -24.64 -6.70
C ARG A 282 -23.97 -23.90 -7.14
N VAL A 283 -24.16 -23.71 -8.43
CA VAL A 283 -25.42 -23.22 -9.02
C VAL A 283 -26.49 -24.30 -8.85
N ALA A 284 -27.49 -24.02 -8.01
CA ALA A 284 -28.66 -24.85 -7.82
C ALA A 284 -29.65 -24.72 -8.98
N SER A 285 -29.86 -23.50 -9.48
CA SER A 285 -30.77 -23.21 -10.59
C SER A 285 -30.38 -21.93 -11.32
N PHE A 286 -30.85 -21.81 -12.56
CA PHE A 286 -30.72 -20.60 -13.38
C PHE A 286 -32.08 -20.28 -14.00
N VAL A 287 -32.48 -19.01 -13.97
CA VAL A 287 -33.70 -18.51 -14.59
C VAL A 287 -33.31 -17.51 -15.67
N ASP A 288 -33.60 -17.85 -16.93
CA ASP A 288 -33.32 -16.98 -18.07
C ASP A 288 -34.09 -15.65 -17.97
N GLY A 289 -33.41 -14.55 -18.30
CA GLY A 289 -34.05 -13.26 -18.49
C GLY A 289 -34.74 -13.23 -19.84
N VAL A 290 -35.97 -13.74 -19.95
CA VAL A 290 -36.76 -13.56 -21.17
C VAL A 290 -37.00 -12.06 -21.39
N SER A 291 -36.61 -11.58 -22.58
CA SER A 291 -36.78 -10.20 -23.05
C SER A 291 -38.23 -9.74 -22.84
N THR A 292 -38.42 -8.61 -22.16
CA THR A 292 -39.70 -7.89 -22.27
C THR A 292 -39.89 -7.47 -23.73
N PRO A 293 -41.07 -7.67 -24.34
CA PRO A 293 -41.39 -7.09 -25.63
C PRO A 293 -41.22 -5.57 -25.56
N ASP A 294 -40.74 -4.98 -26.66
CA ASP A 294 -40.44 -3.56 -26.85
C ASP A 294 -41.29 -2.58 -26.04
N GLY A 295 -40.62 -1.66 -25.34
CA GLY A 295 -41.21 -0.40 -24.92
C GLY A 295 -41.04 -0.04 -23.44
N VAL A 296 -39.80 0.23 -23.00
CA VAL A 296 -39.57 1.21 -21.93
C VAL A 296 -38.34 2.04 -22.31
N SER A 297 -38.59 3.32 -22.54
CA SER A 297 -37.62 4.33 -22.95
C SER A 297 -36.46 4.47 -21.98
N THR A 298 -35.28 4.71 -22.53
CA THR A 298 -34.11 5.23 -21.81
C THR A 298 -34.47 6.54 -21.10
N PRO A 299 -34.13 6.74 -19.81
CA PRO A 299 -34.02 8.08 -19.27
C PRO A 299 -32.73 8.68 -19.83
N ASP A 300 -32.88 9.46 -20.89
CA ASP A 300 -31.87 10.43 -21.29
C ASP A 300 -31.66 11.45 -20.15
N GLY A 301 -30.40 11.77 -19.88
CA GLY A 301 -29.99 12.99 -19.20
C GLY A 301 -30.19 12.98 -17.68
N VAL A 302 -29.09 12.74 -16.95
CA VAL A 302 -28.95 13.30 -15.60
C VAL A 302 -28.88 14.82 -15.75
N SER A 303 -30.04 15.46 -15.64
CA SER A 303 -30.14 16.88 -15.36
C SER A 303 -29.87 17.06 -13.87
N THR A 304 -28.87 17.87 -13.54
CA THR A 304 -28.63 18.36 -12.18
C THR A 304 -29.86 19.12 -11.69
N PRO A 305 -30.53 18.71 -10.60
CA PRO A 305 -31.50 19.58 -9.95
C PRO A 305 -30.72 20.52 -9.03
N ASP A 306 -30.56 21.76 -9.48
CA ASP A 306 -30.45 22.88 -8.56
C ASP A 306 -31.74 22.92 -7.72
N GLY A 307 -31.57 22.85 -6.40
CA GLY A 307 -32.60 23.21 -5.42
C GLY A 307 -33.79 22.25 -5.31
N LEU A 308 -33.77 21.40 -4.28
CA LEU A 308 -35.01 20.87 -3.72
C LEU A 308 -34.96 20.91 -2.20
N ASP A 309 -35.78 21.83 -1.68
CA ASP A 309 -36.37 21.79 -0.36
C ASP A 309 -36.98 20.41 -0.07
N SER A 310 -36.70 19.94 1.15
CA SER A 310 -37.43 18.96 1.96
C SER A 310 -38.64 18.25 1.32
N ALA A 311 -38.47 16.94 1.06
CA ALA A 311 -39.59 15.99 0.99
C ALA A 311 -39.66 15.18 2.30
N SER A 312 -40.67 15.46 3.14
CA SER A 312 -40.92 14.76 4.40
C SER A 312 -41.68 13.44 4.17
N ALA A 313 -41.21 12.36 4.79
CA ALA A 313 -41.95 11.11 4.94
C ALA A 313 -42.97 11.21 6.10
N PRO A 314 -44.15 10.56 6.04
CA PRO A 314 -45.13 10.61 7.11
C PRO A 314 -44.75 9.62 8.22
N GLY A 315 -44.37 10.16 9.38
CA GLY A 315 -44.03 9.40 10.58
C GLY A 315 -42.90 10.06 11.37
N ALA A 316 -43.16 11.26 11.89
CA ALA A 316 -42.20 12.01 12.69
C ALA A 316 -41.90 11.26 14.00
N VAL A 317 -40.69 10.71 14.11
CA VAL A 317 -40.04 10.51 15.40
C VAL A 317 -39.36 11.83 15.71
N ASP A 318 -40.01 12.62 16.56
CA ASP A 318 -39.53 13.93 16.97
C ASP A 318 -38.34 13.75 17.92
N GLY A 319 -37.14 13.84 17.35
CA GLY A 319 -35.87 13.74 18.05
C GLY A 319 -34.76 14.22 17.13
N GLY A 320 -34.29 15.45 17.35
CA GLY A 320 -33.35 16.16 16.48
C GLY A 320 -32.19 15.31 15.99
N THR A 321 -32.34 14.74 14.80
CA THR A 321 -31.30 13.93 14.16
C THR A 321 -30.43 14.90 13.38
N VAL A 322 -29.25 15.21 13.90
CA VAL A 322 -28.25 15.97 13.15
C VAL A 322 -27.76 15.07 12.01
N ALA A 323 -28.20 15.34 10.79
CA ALA A 323 -27.67 14.67 9.60
C ALA A 323 -26.16 14.93 9.52
N ARG A 324 -25.34 13.88 9.58
CA ARG A 324 -23.90 13.97 9.37
C ARG A 324 -23.58 13.75 7.91
N HIS A 325 -22.94 14.73 7.28
CA HIS A 325 -22.44 14.62 5.92
C HIS A 325 -20.91 14.52 5.96
N GLN A 326 -20.37 13.46 5.33
CA GLN A 326 -18.92 13.27 5.17
C GLN A 326 -18.65 12.71 3.76
N VAL A 327 -17.64 13.24 3.08
CA VAL A 327 -17.24 12.74 1.75
C VAL A 327 -16.46 11.43 1.91
N LEU A 328 -17.25 10.36 1.79
CA LEU A 328 -16.91 8.96 1.52
C LEU A 328 -15.92 8.82 0.36
N HIS A 329 -16.48 8.93 -0.83
CA HIS A 329 -15.89 8.47 -2.08
C HIS A 329 -15.56 9.65 -3.00
N ARG A 330 -14.60 9.44 -3.89
CA ARG A 330 -14.21 10.40 -4.93
C ARG A 330 -14.84 10.09 -6.29
N ALA A 331 -15.45 8.91 -6.40
CA ALA A 331 -16.23 8.45 -7.55
C ALA A 331 -17.68 8.18 -7.12
N PRO A 332 -18.62 8.08 -8.09
CA PRO A 332 -20.00 7.73 -7.78
C PRO A 332 -20.11 6.44 -6.98
N VAL A 333 -20.89 6.47 -5.90
CA VAL A 333 -21.23 5.28 -5.12
C VAL A 333 -22.19 4.43 -5.94
N THR A 334 -21.80 3.19 -6.21
CA THR A 334 -22.52 2.25 -7.07
C THR A 334 -23.28 1.19 -6.28
N ALA A 335 -22.87 0.93 -5.04
CA ALA A 335 -23.52 -0.06 -4.18
C ALA A 335 -23.44 0.33 -2.70
N VAL A 336 -24.45 -0.01 -1.91
CA VAL A 336 -24.49 0.15 -0.46
C VAL A 336 -25.14 -1.08 0.18
N ALA A 337 -24.62 -1.54 1.32
CA ALA A 337 -25.21 -2.59 2.13
C ALA A 337 -25.12 -2.25 3.62
N LEU A 338 -26.10 -2.71 4.41
CA LEU A 338 -26.10 -2.62 5.86
C LEU A 338 -25.74 -4.00 6.44
N ALA A 339 -24.59 -4.09 7.11
CA ALA A 339 -24.08 -5.33 7.70
C ALA A 339 -24.16 -5.28 9.23
N ARG A 340 -24.52 -6.39 9.87
CA ARG A 340 -24.48 -6.51 11.33
C ARG A 340 -23.03 -6.56 11.83
N GLN A 341 -22.76 -5.91 12.96
CA GLN A 341 -21.47 -6.00 13.63
C GLN A 341 -21.42 -7.18 14.61
N PRO A 342 -20.27 -7.86 14.76
CA PRO A 342 -20.04 -8.73 15.90
C PRO A 342 -20.20 -7.93 17.20
N GLY A 343 -21.02 -8.43 18.13
CA GLY A 343 -21.28 -7.76 19.41
C GLY A 343 -22.43 -6.75 19.42
N GLY A 344 -23.12 -6.53 18.29
CA GLY A 344 -24.30 -5.66 18.19
C GLY A 344 -24.05 -4.39 17.38
N GLY A 345 -25.13 -3.77 16.88
CA GLY A 345 -25.06 -2.60 16.00
C GLY A 345 -24.92 -2.95 14.52
N HIS A 346 -24.82 -1.92 13.68
CA HIS A 346 -24.74 -2.03 12.22
C HIS A 346 -23.57 -1.23 11.66
N THR A 347 -22.97 -1.77 10.60
CA THR A 347 -21.99 -1.11 9.75
C THR A 347 -22.61 -0.86 8.38
N VAL A 348 -22.52 0.36 7.88
CA VAL A 348 -22.77 0.64 6.47
C VAL A 348 -21.51 0.31 5.69
N VAL A 349 -21.67 -0.37 4.56
CA VAL A 349 -20.60 -0.62 3.60
C VAL A 349 -21.03 -0.03 2.27
N SER A 350 -20.15 0.72 1.62
CA SER A 350 -20.39 1.29 0.29
C SER A 350 -19.24 1.02 -0.66
N GLY A 351 -19.56 0.91 -1.94
CA GLY A 351 -18.61 0.73 -3.03
C GLY A 351 -18.79 1.79 -4.10
N ASP A 352 -17.71 2.17 -4.77
CA ASP A 352 -17.73 3.16 -5.85
C ASP A 352 -17.24 2.62 -7.20
N ALA A 353 -17.39 3.48 -8.22
CA ALA A 353 -16.98 3.20 -9.59
C ALA A 353 -15.44 3.06 -9.77
N ASP A 354 -14.63 3.52 -8.81
CA ASP A 354 -13.17 3.34 -8.80
C ASP A 354 -12.74 2.03 -8.10
N GLY A 355 -13.71 1.23 -7.63
CA GLY A 355 -13.47 -0.07 -7.03
C GLY A 355 -13.15 -0.06 -5.54
N VAL A 356 -13.38 1.07 -4.86
CA VAL A 356 -13.08 1.25 -3.43
C VAL A 356 -14.27 0.86 -2.58
N LEU A 357 -14.06 -0.02 -1.59
CA LEU A 357 -15.03 -0.31 -0.55
C LEU A 357 -14.72 0.44 0.74
N ARG A 358 -15.71 1.15 1.29
CA ARG A 358 -15.62 1.78 2.61
C ARG A 358 -16.60 1.15 3.58
N SER A 359 -16.28 1.25 4.87
CA SER A 359 -17.16 0.75 5.93
C SER A 359 -17.11 1.63 7.18
N TRP A 360 -18.27 1.84 7.80
CA TRP A 360 -18.40 2.66 9.00
C TRP A 360 -19.57 2.20 9.87
N PRO A 361 -19.47 2.26 11.21
CA PRO A 361 -20.63 2.06 12.08
C PRO A 361 -21.68 3.13 11.79
N VAL A 362 -22.97 2.78 11.85
CA VAL A 362 -24.08 3.74 11.65
C VAL A 362 -23.97 4.95 12.58
N ASP A 363 -23.61 4.70 13.84
CA ASP A 363 -23.51 5.73 14.88
C ASP A 363 -22.05 6.17 15.16
N GLY A 364 -21.10 5.77 14.31
CA GLY A 364 -19.67 5.90 14.55
C GLY A 364 -18.93 6.70 13.48
N THR A 365 -17.63 6.81 13.67
CA THR A 365 -16.72 7.41 12.68
C THR A 365 -16.34 6.37 11.63
N PRO A 366 -16.27 6.75 10.35
CA PRO A 366 -15.77 5.86 9.31
C PRO A 366 -14.37 5.36 9.56
N ARG A 367 -14.08 4.17 9.02
CA ARG A 367 -12.72 3.65 9.06
C ARG A 367 -11.81 4.53 8.22
N ARG A 368 -10.61 4.79 8.76
CA ARG A 368 -9.56 5.56 8.12
C ARG A 368 -9.11 4.98 6.78
N THR A 369 -8.97 3.67 6.69
CA THR A 369 -8.59 2.97 5.45
C THR A 369 -9.80 2.30 4.81
N PRO A 370 -9.80 2.06 3.49
CA PRO A 370 -10.82 1.25 2.86
C PRO A 370 -10.91 -0.13 3.49
N LEU A 371 -12.08 -0.73 3.34
CA LEU A 371 -12.26 -2.15 3.63
C LEU A 371 -11.53 -3.00 2.59
N ASP A 372 -11.60 -2.62 1.31
CA ASP A 372 -10.92 -3.28 0.20
C ASP A 372 -10.87 -2.35 -1.02
N ARG A 373 -10.03 -2.68 -1.99
CA ARG A 373 -9.95 -1.98 -3.28
C ARG A 373 -9.55 -2.92 -4.41
N ARG A 374 -10.17 -2.73 -5.57
CA ARG A 374 -9.78 -3.39 -6.82
C ARG A 374 -9.70 -2.37 -7.97
N PRO A 375 -8.95 -2.65 -9.04
CA PRO A 375 -8.85 -1.79 -10.21
C PRO A 375 -10.02 -2.06 -11.18
N ALA A 376 -11.24 -2.14 -10.63
CA ALA A 376 -12.48 -2.42 -11.34
C ALA A 376 -13.63 -1.84 -10.51
N PRO A 377 -14.69 -1.27 -11.12
CA PRO A 377 -15.86 -0.77 -10.40
C PRO A 377 -16.48 -1.80 -9.45
N VAL A 378 -16.95 -1.36 -8.27
CA VAL A 378 -17.88 -2.17 -7.47
C VAL A 378 -19.23 -2.20 -8.18
N THR A 379 -19.83 -3.37 -8.36
CA THR A 379 -21.13 -3.48 -9.04
C THR A 379 -22.26 -3.91 -8.11
N ALA A 380 -21.96 -4.60 -7.02
CA ALA A 380 -22.98 -5.03 -6.06
C ALA A 380 -22.39 -5.29 -4.66
N LEU A 381 -23.22 -5.10 -3.64
CA LEU A 381 -22.93 -5.46 -2.25
C LEU A 381 -24.12 -6.21 -1.65
N ALA A 382 -23.83 -7.22 -0.82
CA ALA A 382 -24.83 -7.88 0.02
C ALA A 382 -24.26 -8.16 1.41
N ALA A 383 -25.11 -8.06 2.42
CA ALA A 383 -24.81 -8.50 3.77
C ALA A 383 -25.83 -9.56 4.19
N ALA A 384 -25.38 -10.55 4.96
CA ALA A 384 -26.23 -11.64 5.44
C ALA A 384 -25.84 -12.05 6.86
N GLU A 385 -26.81 -12.54 7.61
CA GLU A 385 -26.58 -13.25 8.87
C GLU A 385 -26.60 -14.75 8.57
N LEU A 386 -25.43 -15.38 8.52
CA LEU A 386 -25.29 -16.81 8.24
C LEU A 386 -25.13 -17.59 9.55
N SER A 387 -25.21 -18.92 9.49
CA SER A 387 -24.98 -19.77 10.67
C SER A 387 -23.56 -19.63 11.26
N THR A 388 -22.59 -19.18 10.45
CA THR A 388 -21.21 -18.87 10.89
C THR A 388 -21.05 -17.47 11.46
N GLY A 389 -22.08 -16.63 11.38
CA GLY A 389 -22.11 -15.23 11.82
C GLY A 389 -22.37 -14.22 10.69
N PRO A 390 -22.20 -12.92 10.95
CA PRO A 390 -22.39 -11.87 9.95
C PRO A 390 -21.38 -12.01 8.80
N ALA A 391 -21.87 -11.88 7.57
CA ALA A 391 -21.09 -11.95 6.35
C ALA A 391 -21.35 -10.75 5.43
N LEU A 392 -20.33 -10.38 4.66
CA LEU A 392 -20.40 -9.37 3.61
C LEU A 392 -19.94 -9.99 2.29
N PHE A 393 -20.57 -9.58 1.19
CA PHE A 393 -20.20 -9.96 -0.17
C PHE A 393 -20.09 -8.70 -1.01
N ALA A 394 -19.06 -8.61 -1.83
CA ALA A 394 -18.86 -7.52 -2.78
C ALA A 394 -18.50 -8.08 -4.15
N ALA A 395 -19.19 -7.62 -5.18
CA ALA A 395 -18.90 -7.93 -6.57
C ALA A 395 -18.20 -6.74 -7.23
N TRP A 396 -17.19 -7.02 -8.04
CA TRP A 396 -16.58 -6.05 -8.92
C TRP A 396 -16.80 -6.43 -10.39
N GLU A 397 -16.69 -5.43 -11.26
CA GLU A 397 -16.92 -5.56 -12.69
C GLU A 397 -15.97 -6.57 -13.37
N ASP A 398 -14.80 -6.82 -12.78
CA ASP A 398 -13.85 -7.84 -13.25
C ASP A 398 -14.26 -9.29 -12.93
N GLY A 399 -15.45 -9.46 -12.33
CA GLY A 399 -16.11 -10.74 -12.13
C GLY A 399 -15.70 -11.48 -10.85
N LEU A 400 -14.89 -10.83 -10.00
CA LEU A 400 -14.65 -11.32 -8.65
C LEU A 400 -15.82 -10.96 -7.74
N VAL A 401 -16.28 -11.93 -6.97
CA VAL A 401 -17.05 -11.69 -5.75
C VAL A 401 -16.19 -12.07 -4.55
N ARG A 402 -15.94 -11.15 -3.63
CA ARG A 402 -15.25 -11.44 -2.36
C ARG A 402 -16.27 -11.56 -1.23
N ALA A 403 -16.09 -12.59 -0.40
CA ALA A 403 -16.89 -12.85 0.78
C ALA A 403 -16.04 -12.67 2.04
N TRP A 404 -16.53 -11.92 3.02
CA TRP A 404 -15.90 -11.75 4.33
C TRP A 404 -16.76 -12.36 5.42
N ASP A 405 -16.17 -13.22 6.25
CA ASP A 405 -16.69 -13.52 7.58
C ASP A 405 -16.35 -12.31 8.48
N ARG A 406 -17.38 -11.59 8.93
CA ARG A 406 -17.18 -10.35 9.71
C ARG A 406 -16.80 -10.60 11.16
N THR A 407 -16.88 -11.84 11.63
CA THR A 407 -16.49 -12.24 12.99
C THR A 407 -14.99 -12.51 13.06
N THR A 408 -14.47 -13.27 12.10
CA THR A 408 -13.06 -13.70 12.10
C THR A 408 -12.17 -12.87 11.17
N GLY A 409 -12.76 -12.15 10.23
CA GLY A 409 -12.03 -11.46 9.15
C GLY A 409 -11.56 -12.40 8.03
N ALA A 410 -11.93 -13.68 8.06
CA ALA A 410 -11.61 -14.62 6.99
C ALA A 410 -12.27 -14.20 5.67
N THR A 411 -11.56 -14.40 4.56
CA THR A 411 -11.99 -13.96 3.23
C THR A 411 -11.99 -15.10 2.23
N ALA A 412 -12.88 -15.02 1.23
CA ALA A 412 -12.95 -15.97 0.13
C ALA A 412 -13.22 -15.27 -1.20
N ASP A 413 -12.51 -15.70 -2.25
CA ASP A 413 -12.61 -15.14 -3.60
C ASP A 413 -13.39 -16.08 -4.52
N LEU A 414 -14.60 -15.66 -4.92
CA LEU A 414 -15.50 -16.38 -5.82
C LEU A 414 -15.39 -15.79 -7.23
N ARG A 415 -14.76 -16.52 -8.14
CA ARG A 415 -14.55 -16.09 -9.54
C ARG A 415 -15.77 -16.48 -10.40
N LEU A 416 -16.87 -15.75 -10.25
CA LEU A 416 -18.15 -16.06 -10.88
C LEU A 416 -18.23 -15.62 -12.36
N GLY A 417 -17.37 -14.70 -12.78
CA GLY A 417 -17.35 -14.13 -14.13
C GLY A 417 -17.89 -12.71 -14.19
N THR A 418 -17.62 -12.01 -15.29
CA THR A 418 -18.01 -10.59 -15.45
C THR A 418 -19.51 -10.43 -15.70
N GLY A 419 -20.01 -9.20 -15.55
CA GLY A 419 -21.43 -8.87 -15.80
C GLY A 419 -22.36 -9.09 -14.61
N ILE A 420 -21.83 -9.09 -13.38
CA ILE A 420 -22.66 -9.20 -12.17
C ILE A 420 -23.31 -7.84 -11.89
N GLU A 421 -24.64 -7.81 -11.90
CA GLU A 421 -25.44 -6.58 -11.73
C GLU A 421 -26.07 -6.46 -10.34
N ALA A 422 -26.30 -7.58 -9.66
CA ALA A 422 -26.73 -7.62 -8.27
C ALA A 422 -26.39 -8.96 -7.63
N ILE A 423 -26.21 -8.91 -6.31
CA ILE A 423 -26.09 -10.10 -5.46
C ILE A 423 -27.01 -9.94 -4.25
N THR A 424 -27.63 -11.04 -3.82
CA THR A 424 -28.30 -11.14 -2.52
C THR A 424 -27.92 -12.45 -1.87
N VAL A 425 -27.84 -12.49 -0.54
CA VAL A 425 -27.55 -13.72 0.20
C VAL A 425 -28.52 -13.81 1.37
N ASP A 426 -29.18 -14.95 1.54
CA ASP A 426 -30.07 -15.20 2.68
C ASP A 426 -29.37 -16.00 3.79
N GLY A 427 -30.05 -16.14 4.94
CA GLY A 427 -29.50 -16.84 6.10
C GLY A 427 -29.34 -18.35 5.92
N SER A 428 -29.87 -18.94 4.84
CA SER A 428 -29.70 -20.34 4.47
C SER A 428 -28.50 -20.59 3.56
N ALA A 429 -27.64 -19.57 3.40
CA ALA A 429 -26.46 -19.60 2.55
C ALA A 429 -26.80 -19.78 1.06
N VAL A 430 -27.97 -19.29 0.64
CA VAL A 430 -28.37 -19.20 -0.76
C VAL A 430 -28.04 -17.81 -1.28
N MET A 431 -27.22 -17.75 -2.33
CA MET A 431 -26.83 -16.52 -3.02
C MET A 431 -27.58 -16.42 -4.35
N SER A 432 -28.30 -15.33 -4.58
CA SER A 432 -28.82 -15.00 -5.91
C SER A 432 -27.87 -14.04 -6.61
N VAL A 433 -27.49 -14.34 -7.84
CA VAL A 433 -26.58 -13.55 -8.67
C VAL A 433 -27.31 -13.18 -9.96
N ARG A 434 -27.55 -11.88 -10.15
CA ARG A 434 -28.15 -11.35 -11.38
C ARG A 434 -27.06 -10.97 -12.37
N ILE A 435 -27.21 -11.48 -13.59
CA ILE A 435 -26.38 -11.17 -14.76
C ILE A 435 -27.29 -10.80 -15.94
N PRO A 436 -26.79 -10.18 -17.03
CA PRO A 436 -27.63 -9.83 -18.18
C PRO A 436 -28.45 -10.98 -18.76
N ALA A 437 -27.93 -12.22 -18.70
CA ALA A 437 -28.60 -13.39 -19.23
C ALA A 437 -29.74 -13.93 -18.33
N GLY A 438 -29.81 -13.53 -17.06
CA GLY A 438 -30.76 -14.08 -16.10
C GLY A 438 -30.29 -14.04 -14.65
N THR A 439 -30.96 -14.81 -13.79
CA THR A 439 -30.61 -14.91 -12.36
C THR A 439 -30.22 -16.34 -12.00
N ALA A 440 -29.02 -16.49 -11.45
CA ALA A 440 -28.52 -17.75 -10.91
C ALA A 440 -28.76 -17.83 -9.40
N THR A 441 -29.16 -18.99 -8.92
CA THR A 441 -29.22 -19.30 -7.48
C THR A 441 -28.08 -20.24 -7.14
N LEU A 442 -27.17 -19.82 -6.27
CA LEU A 442 -26.01 -20.56 -5.81
C LEU A 442 -26.23 -21.02 -4.36
N GLN A 443 -25.95 -22.28 -4.08
CA GLN A 443 -25.79 -22.78 -2.72
C GLN A 443 -24.34 -22.61 -2.30
N LEU A 444 -24.09 -21.92 -1.19
CA LEU A 444 -22.77 -21.81 -0.58
C LEU A 444 -22.56 -22.95 0.44
N ASP A 445 -21.34 -23.48 0.49
CA ASP A 445 -20.88 -24.43 1.51
C ASP A 445 -20.04 -23.64 2.53
N LEU A 446 -20.62 -23.34 3.69
CA LEU A 446 -20.00 -22.46 4.69
C LEU A 446 -18.77 -23.07 5.37
N ASP A 447 -18.68 -24.40 5.44
CA ASP A 447 -17.52 -25.10 6.00
C ASP A 447 -16.30 -24.96 5.08
N ARG A 448 -16.54 -24.85 3.77
CA ARG A 448 -15.50 -24.72 2.75
C ARG A 448 -15.27 -23.28 2.31
N LEU A 449 -16.24 -22.40 2.49
CA LEU A 449 -16.22 -21.03 1.98
C LEU A 449 -15.00 -20.29 2.53
N TRP A 450 -14.76 -20.35 3.84
CA TRP A 450 -13.65 -19.68 4.52
C TRP A 450 -12.65 -20.69 5.11
N PRO A 451 -11.70 -21.19 4.31
CA PRO A 451 -10.75 -22.20 4.78
C PRO A 451 -9.84 -21.71 5.92
N THR A 452 -9.69 -20.41 6.10
CA THR A 452 -8.87 -19.79 7.16
C THR A 452 -9.66 -19.37 8.39
N ARG A 453 -10.97 -19.62 8.45
CA ARG A 453 -11.82 -19.12 9.54
C ARG A 453 -11.32 -19.51 10.94
N ASP A 454 -11.08 -20.79 11.15
CA ASP A 454 -10.60 -21.30 12.45
C ASP A 454 -9.16 -20.84 12.75
N LEU A 455 -8.33 -20.78 11.72
CA LEU A 455 -6.97 -20.24 11.78
C LEU A 455 -6.99 -18.78 12.25
N GLN A 456 -7.87 -17.94 11.70
CA GLN A 456 -8.00 -16.52 12.08
C GLN A 456 -8.53 -16.34 13.50
N ARG A 457 -9.49 -17.17 13.94
CA ARG A 457 -9.97 -17.15 15.33
C ARG A 457 -8.83 -17.37 16.33
N ARG A 458 -7.99 -18.38 16.08
CA ARG A 458 -6.83 -18.70 16.92
C ARG A 458 -5.71 -17.67 16.83
N LEU A 459 -5.51 -17.05 15.67
CA LEU A 459 -4.55 -15.93 15.54
C LEU A 459 -4.96 -14.73 16.39
N ALA A 460 -6.26 -14.44 16.51
CA ALA A 460 -6.79 -13.33 17.29
C ALA A 460 -6.66 -13.52 18.82
N GLU A 461 -6.46 -14.74 19.29
CA GLU A 461 -6.21 -15.05 20.70
C GLU A 461 -4.80 -14.61 21.16
N ILE A 462 -3.89 -14.36 20.22
CA ILE A 462 -2.50 -13.97 20.49
C ILE A 462 -2.35 -12.45 20.40
N ASP A 463 -1.76 -11.85 21.44
CA ASP A 463 -1.41 -10.42 21.45
C ASP A 463 -0.14 -10.15 20.64
N TRP A 464 -0.27 -10.13 19.30
CA TRP A 464 0.82 -9.88 18.37
C TRP A 464 1.51 -8.53 18.54
N GLY A 465 0.85 -7.56 19.19
CA GLY A 465 1.44 -6.25 19.50
C GLY A 465 2.56 -6.32 20.55
N LYS A 466 2.55 -7.36 21.41
CA LYS A 466 3.61 -7.62 22.39
C LYS A 466 4.77 -8.44 21.83
N LEU A 467 4.63 -8.95 20.61
CA LEU A 467 5.63 -9.79 19.96
C LEU A 467 6.44 -8.95 18.96
N TRP A 468 7.73 -9.26 18.84
CA TRP A 468 8.68 -8.49 18.06
C TRP A 468 9.07 -9.23 16.76
N SER A 469 9.04 -8.49 15.66
CA SER A 469 9.47 -8.87 14.32
C SER A 469 10.69 -8.03 13.90
N THR A 470 11.27 -8.30 12.73
CA THR A 470 12.38 -7.47 12.20
C THR A 470 11.98 -6.00 11.96
N GLN A 471 10.69 -5.71 11.83
CA GLN A 471 10.16 -4.37 11.54
C GLN A 471 9.39 -3.76 12.74
N GLY A 472 9.59 -4.29 13.95
CA GLY A 472 8.93 -3.84 15.17
C GLY A 472 7.78 -4.75 15.62
N PRO A 473 6.74 -4.24 16.30
CA PRO A 473 5.60 -5.03 16.78
C PRO A 473 4.91 -5.83 15.67
N ALA A 474 4.57 -7.09 15.92
CA ALA A 474 4.15 -8.07 14.91
C ALA A 474 2.66 -8.00 14.48
N HIS A 475 2.03 -6.83 14.57
CA HIS A 475 0.62 -6.59 14.24
C HIS A 475 0.20 -7.03 12.82
N ALA A 476 1.15 -7.07 11.88
CA ALA A 476 0.89 -7.46 10.50
C ALA A 476 0.74 -8.99 10.29
N VAL A 477 1.21 -9.82 11.22
CA VAL A 477 1.28 -11.28 11.03
C VAL A 477 -0.08 -11.91 10.73
N PRO A 478 -1.17 -11.64 11.48
CA PRO A 478 -2.46 -12.27 11.20
C PRO A 478 -3.00 -11.97 9.80
N ARG A 479 -2.90 -10.70 9.38
CA ARG A 479 -3.31 -10.25 8.04
C ARG A 479 -2.50 -10.97 6.96
N LEU A 480 -1.18 -11.07 7.13
CA LEU A 480 -0.32 -11.74 6.17
C LEU A 480 -0.55 -13.25 6.12
N MET A 481 -0.89 -13.90 7.25
CA MET A 481 -1.31 -15.31 7.25
C MET A 481 -2.60 -15.51 6.44
N ALA A 482 -3.57 -14.60 6.59
CA ALA A 482 -4.80 -14.63 5.78
C ALA A 482 -4.49 -14.48 4.28
N GLN A 483 -3.62 -13.53 3.93
CA GLN A 483 -3.24 -13.27 2.54
C GLN A 483 -2.39 -14.41 1.95
N ALA A 484 -1.53 -15.05 2.73
CA ALA A 484 -0.75 -16.22 2.28
C ALA A 484 -1.63 -17.43 1.93
N ALA A 485 -2.85 -17.49 2.47
CA ALA A 485 -3.86 -18.46 2.11
C ALA A 485 -4.72 -18.08 0.88
N SER A 486 -4.46 -16.92 0.27
CA SER A 486 -5.26 -16.39 -0.85
C SER A 486 -5.29 -17.32 -2.07
N ASP A 487 -6.39 -17.27 -2.80
CA ASP A 487 -6.56 -17.95 -4.09
C ASP A 487 -5.85 -17.24 -5.24
N ASP A 488 -5.44 -16.00 -5.00
CA ASP A 488 -4.59 -15.24 -5.89
C ASP A 488 -3.13 -15.56 -5.56
N GLU A 489 -2.47 -16.21 -6.52
CA GLU A 489 -1.09 -16.70 -6.36
C GLU A 489 -0.11 -15.58 -6.05
N GLU A 490 -0.24 -14.43 -6.70
CA GLU A 490 0.61 -13.27 -6.47
C GLU A 490 0.45 -12.72 -5.05
N THR A 491 -0.80 -12.49 -4.61
CA THR A 491 -1.12 -12.09 -3.23
C THR A 491 -0.56 -13.08 -2.21
N ALA A 492 -0.75 -14.39 -2.46
CA ALA A 492 -0.27 -15.42 -1.55
C ALA A 492 1.26 -15.46 -1.47
N LEU A 493 1.95 -15.37 -2.61
CA LEU A 493 3.41 -15.37 -2.68
C LEU A 493 4.00 -14.09 -2.08
N ASP A 494 3.41 -12.92 -2.33
CA ASP A 494 3.86 -11.66 -1.74
C ASP A 494 3.69 -11.65 -0.22
N ALA A 495 2.53 -12.11 0.27
CA ALA A 495 2.29 -12.24 1.70
C ALA A 495 3.30 -13.20 2.37
N ALA A 496 3.63 -14.33 1.73
CA ALA A 496 4.67 -15.23 2.21
C ALA A 496 6.07 -14.59 2.23
N LYS A 497 6.42 -13.76 1.23
CA LYS A 497 7.66 -12.98 1.23
C LYS A 497 7.69 -11.93 2.35
N GLN A 498 6.56 -11.27 2.63
CA GLN A 498 6.46 -10.33 3.74
C GLN A 498 6.55 -11.04 5.09
N LEU A 499 5.92 -12.22 5.25
CA LEU A 499 6.09 -13.07 6.42
C LEU A 499 7.56 -13.47 6.61
N TYR A 500 8.26 -13.82 5.53
CA TYR A 500 9.71 -14.08 5.58
C TYR A 500 10.45 -12.87 6.13
N LYS A 501 10.24 -11.67 5.55
CA LYS A 501 10.89 -10.45 6.02
C LYS A 501 10.64 -10.18 7.50
N LEU A 502 9.43 -10.42 8.00
CA LEU A 502 9.05 -10.14 9.39
C LEU A 502 9.54 -11.21 10.40
N LEU A 503 9.43 -12.48 10.04
CA LEU A 503 9.60 -13.62 10.96
C LEU A 503 10.99 -14.27 10.86
N VAL A 504 11.80 -13.90 9.87
CA VAL A 504 13.14 -14.47 9.67
C VAL A 504 14.21 -13.40 9.90
N SER A 505 15.18 -13.69 10.76
CA SER A 505 16.38 -12.87 10.96
C SER A 505 17.61 -13.74 11.13
N ARG A 506 18.74 -13.33 10.54
CA ARG A 506 20.03 -14.02 10.70
C ARG A 506 20.79 -13.62 11.95
N SER A 507 20.49 -12.45 12.52
CA SER A 507 21.26 -11.84 13.61
C SER A 507 20.51 -11.81 14.93
N SER A 508 19.17 -11.81 14.89
CA SER A 508 18.32 -11.50 16.04
C SER A 508 17.30 -12.60 16.30
N ARG A 509 16.94 -12.79 17.57
CA ARG A 509 15.78 -13.59 17.98
C ARG A 509 14.52 -12.76 17.81
N LEU A 510 13.44 -13.39 17.36
CA LEU A 510 12.16 -12.73 17.11
C LEU A 510 11.08 -13.43 17.93
N SER A 511 10.53 -12.75 18.93
CA SER A 511 9.48 -13.34 19.79
C SER A 511 8.19 -13.64 19.03
N ALA A 512 7.99 -13.05 17.85
CA ALA A 512 6.88 -13.37 16.96
C ALA A 512 7.05 -14.68 16.18
N ALA A 513 8.27 -15.19 16.00
CA ALA A 513 8.52 -16.36 15.15
C ALA A 513 8.00 -17.67 15.75
N PRO A 514 8.30 -18.06 17.02
CA PRO A 514 7.78 -19.29 17.60
C PRO A 514 6.24 -19.43 17.59
N PRO A 515 5.44 -18.43 18.01
CA PRO A 515 3.99 -18.54 17.97
C PRO A 515 3.41 -18.53 16.55
N ALA A 516 4.16 -18.09 15.54
CA ALA A 516 3.72 -18.13 14.14
C ALA A 516 3.85 -19.52 13.49
N VAL A 517 4.77 -20.37 13.96
CA VAL A 517 5.08 -21.67 13.35
C VAL A 517 3.85 -22.58 13.19
N PRO A 518 2.99 -22.79 14.20
CA PRO A 518 1.81 -23.66 14.04
C PRO A 518 0.87 -23.20 12.93
N PHE A 519 0.72 -21.88 12.74
CA PHE A 519 -0.13 -21.32 11.70
C PHE A 519 0.51 -21.44 10.31
N LEU A 520 1.84 -21.27 10.20
CA LEU A 520 2.57 -21.55 8.95
C LEU A 520 2.43 -23.02 8.54
N VAL A 521 2.45 -23.95 9.50
CA VAL A 521 2.17 -25.37 9.24
C VAL A 521 0.76 -25.54 8.72
N GLU A 522 -0.25 -24.95 9.36
CA GLU A 522 -1.63 -25.05 8.87
C GLU A 522 -1.79 -24.49 7.45
N LEU A 523 -1.10 -23.39 7.10
CA LEU A 523 -1.05 -22.88 5.72
C LEU A 523 -0.43 -23.88 4.75
N MET A 524 0.62 -24.61 5.14
CA MET A 524 1.14 -25.74 4.36
C MET A 524 0.08 -26.81 4.14
N LEU A 525 -0.83 -26.97 5.12
CA LEU A 525 -1.84 -28.00 5.07
C LEU A 525 -3.07 -27.66 4.23
N LEU A 526 -3.28 -26.38 3.89
CA LEU A 526 -4.41 -25.91 3.09
C LEU A 526 -4.40 -26.50 1.66
N PRO A 527 -5.55 -26.97 1.16
CA PRO A 527 -5.70 -27.41 -0.23
C PRO A 527 -5.39 -26.29 -1.22
N ASP A 528 -4.65 -26.61 -2.30
CA ASP A 528 -4.28 -25.68 -3.38
C ASP A 528 -3.57 -24.39 -2.95
N ALA A 529 -2.95 -24.37 -1.76
CA ALA A 529 -2.23 -23.22 -1.25
C ALA A 529 -1.08 -22.85 -2.19
N LYS A 530 -1.10 -21.61 -2.68
CA LYS A 530 -0.19 -21.13 -3.73
C LYS A 530 1.23 -20.85 -3.23
N ALA A 531 1.38 -20.57 -1.95
CA ALA A 531 2.64 -20.15 -1.36
C ALA A 531 3.38 -21.24 -0.55
N GLN A 532 3.02 -22.51 -0.68
CA GLN A 532 3.60 -23.61 0.12
C GLN A 532 5.13 -23.66 0.08
N ASN A 533 5.75 -23.41 -1.08
CA ASN A 533 7.21 -23.37 -1.18
C ASN A 533 7.84 -22.28 -0.30
N LEU A 534 7.30 -21.06 -0.35
CA LEU A 534 7.80 -19.92 0.41
C LEU A 534 7.45 -20.06 1.89
N VAL A 535 6.27 -20.55 2.24
CA VAL A 535 5.87 -20.81 3.63
C VAL A 535 6.80 -21.85 4.26
N LEU A 536 7.13 -22.95 3.56
CA LEU A 536 8.07 -23.93 4.06
C LEU A 536 9.48 -23.35 4.21
N MET A 537 9.90 -22.47 3.30
CA MET A 537 11.16 -21.74 3.42
C MET A 537 11.18 -20.79 4.63
N VAL A 538 10.07 -20.12 4.94
CA VAL A 538 9.93 -19.34 6.19
C VAL A 538 10.13 -20.25 7.41
N ILE A 539 9.47 -21.42 7.44
CA ILE A 539 9.60 -22.38 8.54
C ILE A 539 11.07 -22.85 8.68
N ALA A 540 11.73 -23.18 7.58
CA ALA A 540 13.12 -23.61 7.57
C ALA A 540 14.07 -22.52 8.11
N ASP A 541 13.91 -21.29 7.63
CA ASP A 541 14.82 -20.20 7.97
C ASP A 541 14.55 -19.57 9.35
N ILE A 542 13.35 -19.76 9.92
CA ILE A 542 13.11 -19.50 11.35
C ILE A 542 14.05 -20.35 12.21
N ALA A 543 14.24 -21.62 11.86
CA ALA A 543 15.13 -22.52 12.58
C ALA A 543 16.61 -22.33 12.24
N ASP A 544 16.97 -21.56 11.21
CA ASP A 544 18.36 -21.51 10.72
C ASP A 544 19.33 -20.94 11.76
N THR A 545 20.27 -21.79 12.17
CA THR A 545 21.29 -21.55 13.19
C THR A 545 22.69 -21.36 12.61
N ARG A 546 22.86 -21.24 11.28
CA ARG A 546 24.17 -21.07 10.61
C ARG A 546 24.94 -19.79 11.01
N HIS A 547 24.40 -18.97 11.90
CA HIS A 547 24.99 -17.71 12.36
C HIS A 547 25.19 -17.67 13.90
N ARG A 548 26.03 -16.74 14.37
CA ARG A 548 26.55 -16.67 15.76
C ARG A 548 25.48 -16.63 16.88
N THR A 549 24.22 -16.35 16.56
CA THR A 549 23.13 -16.21 17.53
C THR A 549 22.35 -17.52 17.67
N ARG A 550 22.44 -18.21 18.82
CA ARG A 550 21.58 -19.38 19.13
C ARG A 550 20.12 -18.95 19.28
N LYS A 551 19.17 -19.74 18.77
CA LYS A 551 17.72 -19.45 18.83
C LYS A 551 16.89 -20.67 19.31
N PRO A 552 17.01 -21.06 20.58
CA PRO A 552 16.45 -22.32 21.08
C PRO A 552 14.91 -22.39 20.94
N ASP A 553 14.20 -21.31 21.24
CA ASP A 553 12.72 -21.29 21.19
C ASP A 553 12.19 -21.40 19.75
N GLU A 554 12.85 -20.76 18.79
CA GLU A 554 12.54 -20.84 17.35
C GLU A 554 12.78 -22.26 16.82
N VAL A 555 13.95 -22.85 17.13
CA VAL A 555 14.27 -24.23 16.74
C VAL A 555 13.32 -25.23 17.40
N ALA A 556 12.96 -25.03 18.67
CA ALA A 556 12.02 -25.90 19.37
C ALA A 556 10.62 -25.86 18.75
N ALA A 557 10.13 -24.68 18.39
CA ALA A 557 8.85 -24.52 17.71
C ALA A 557 8.83 -25.22 16.34
N VAL A 558 9.88 -25.04 15.53
CA VAL A 558 10.00 -25.71 14.22
C VAL A 558 10.17 -27.22 14.37
N ARG A 559 10.92 -27.69 15.37
CA ARG A 559 11.05 -29.12 15.67
C ARG A 559 9.70 -29.75 16.01
N ALA A 560 8.87 -29.07 16.81
CA ALA A 560 7.54 -29.54 17.16
C ALA A 560 6.61 -29.65 15.93
N ALA A 561 6.89 -28.89 14.86
CA ALA A 561 6.13 -28.92 13.61
C ALA A 561 6.51 -30.07 12.66
N ILE A 562 7.69 -30.69 12.81
CA ILE A 562 8.20 -31.73 11.90
C ILE A 562 7.19 -32.87 11.65
N PRO A 563 6.51 -33.44 12.67
CA PRO A 563 5.56 -34.54 12.44
C PRO A 563 4.41 -34.16 11.49
N ALA A 564 3.90 -32.92 11.58
CA ALA A 564 2.83 -32.44 10.72
C ALA A 564 3.31 -32.18 9.28
N LEU A 565 4.60 -31.87 9.10
CA LEU A 565 5.22 -31.62 7.81
C LEU A 565 5.78 -32.89 7.14
N ALA A 566 5.79 -34.04 7.82
CA ALA A 566 6.42 -35.27 7.35
C ALA A 566 5.97 -35.72 5.95
N ARG A 567 4.72 -35.42 5.56
CA ARG A 567 4.19 -35.72 4.23
C ARG A 567 4.89 -35.00 3.08
N PHE A 568 5.65 -33.94 3.36
CA PHE A 568 6.36 -33.15 2.35
C PHE A 568 7.77 -33.68 2.05
N ARG A 569 8.24 -34.73 2.73
CA ARG A 569 9.53 -35.40 2.45
C ARG A 569 9.61 -35.90 1.01
N ASP A 570 8.51 -36.48 0.54
CA ASP A 570 8.37 -37.12 -0.77
C ASP A 570 7.50 -36.30 -1.73
N ASP A 571 7.29 -34.99 -1.47
CA ASP A 571 6.49 -34.10 -2.33
C ASP A 571 7.03 -34.10 -3.77
N GLU A 572 6.20 -34.09 -4.80
CA GLU A 572 6.68 -34.13 -6.20
C GLU A 572 7.52 -32.90 -6.59
N ARG A 573 7.35 -31.77 -5.89
CA ARG A 573 8.06 -30.52 -6.13
C ARG A 573 9.42 -30.52 -5.42
N GLY A 574 10.50 -30.50 -6.21
CA GLY A 574 11.87 -30.63 -5.69
C GLY A 574 12.30 -29.54 -4.71
N ASN A 575 11.79 -28.33 -4.84
CA ASN A 575 12.06 -27.23 -3.90
C ASN A 575 11.44 -27.47 -2.51
N ILE A 576 10.25 -28.05 -2.44
CA ILE A 576 9.60 -28.40 -1.16
C ILE A 576 10.32 -29.56 -0.50
N ARG A 577 10.68 -30.61 -1.25
CA ARG A 577 11.52 -31.70 -0.71
C ARG A 577 12.83 -31.19 -0.15
N TRP A 578 13.51 -30.31 -0.88
CA TRP A 578 14.77 -29.71 -0.43
C TRP A 578 14.59 -28.91 0.86
N ALA A 579 13.58 -28.04 0.93
CA ALA A 579 13.31 -27.24 2.12
C ALA A 579 12.93 -28.11 3.33
N MET A 580 12.18 -29.19 3.12
CA MET A 580 11.85 -30.15 4.18
C MET A 580 13.10 -30.86 4.72
N ALA A 581 13.99 -31.33 3.84
CA ALA A 581 15.25 -31.94 4.24
C ALA A 581 16.11 -30.95 5.05
N GLU A 582 16.07 -29.67 4.69
CA GLU A 582 16.79 -28.62 5.41
C GLU A 582 16.23 -28.37 6.81
N VAL A 583 14.90 -28.36 6.98
CA VAL A 583 14.24 -28.31 8.30
C VAL A 583 14.73 -29.45 9.20
N GLU A 584 14.77 -30.68 8.69
CA GLU A 584 15.19 -31.85 9.46
C GLU A 584 16.66 -31.80 9.83
N ARG A 585 17.52 -31.39 8.89
CA ARG A 585 18.96 -31.23 9.12
C ARG A 585 19.24 -30.20 10.22
N ILE A 586 18.65 -29.00 10.10
CA ILE A 586 18.83 -27.91 11.07
C ILE A 586 18.37 -28.35 12.47
N CYS A 587 17.21 -28.98 12.58
CA CYS A 587 16.74 -29.48 13.86
C CYS A 587 17.58 -30.66 14.37
N ALA A 588 18.15 -31.53 13.54
CA ALA A 588 18.99 -32.62 14.02
C ALA A 588 20.30 -32.14 14.67
N GLU A 589 20.88 -31.04 14.20
CA GLU A 589 22.17 -30.50 14.67
C GLU A 589 22.14 -29.87 16.08
N TYR A 590 20.95 -29.59 16.65
CA TYR A 590 20.79 -28.84 17.92
C TYR A 590 19.85 -29.53 18.92
N PRO A 591 20.28 -30.59 19.64
CA PRO A 591 19.42 -31.36 20.55
C PRO A 591 19.09 -30.70 21.91
N TYR A 592 19.63 -29.51 22.23
CA TYR A 592 19.48 -28.87 23.55
C TYR A 592 19.25 -27.36 23.49
#